data_AF-A0A5C7PNX1-F1
#
_entry.id   AF-A0A5C7PNX1-F1
#
_cell.length_a   1.000
_cell.length_b   1.000
_cell.length_c   1.000
_cell.angle_alpha   90.00
_cell.angle_beta   90.00
_cell.angle_gamma   90.00
#
_symmetry.space_group_name_H-M   'P 1'
#
loop_
_entity.id
_entity.type
_entity.pdbx_description
1 polymer ?
#
loop_
_entity_poly.entity_id
_entity_poly.type
_entity_poly.pdbx_seq_one_letter_code
_entity_poly.pdbx_strand_id
1 'polypeptide(L)' 'VQKFLREVTLLGQVFVKAEDGKQTIEQLLKAKGASVAGFTLFVVGEGIEKKTTDFAAEVAAQAAAAGR' A
#
# COMPACT_ATOMS: atom_id res chain seq x y z
N VAL A 1 -17.47 4.57 -12.73
CA VAL A 1 -16.78 3.34 -13.18
C VAL A 1 -15.44 3.63 -13.84
N GLN A 2 -15.36 4.42 -14.91
CA GLN A 2 -14.08 4.67 -15.62
C GLN A 2 -12.97 5.26 -14.74
N LYS A 3 -13.28 6.22 -13.87
CA LYS A 3 -12.33 6.78 -12.90
C LYS A 3 -11.76 5.71 -11.96
N PHE A 4 -12.64 4.88 -11.39
CA PHE A 4 -12.27 3.79 -10.49
C PHE A 4 -11.31 2.81 -11.18
N LEU A 5 -11.61 2.39 -12.41
CA LEU A 5 -10.74 1.48 -13.16
C LEU A 5 -9.35 2.06 -13.40
N ARG A 6 -9.22 3.38 -13.62
CA ARG A 6 -7.91 4.03 -13.78
C ARG A 6 -7.09 4.04 -12.50
N GLU A 7 -7.74 4.22 -11.35
CA GLU A 7 -7.06 4.31 -10.05
C GLU A 7 -6.62 2.93 -9.52
N VAL A 8 -7.35 1.87 -9.87
CA VAL A 8 -7.12 0.51 -9.31
C VAL A 8 -6.40 -0.47 -10.23
N THR A 9 -6.21 -0.14 -11.51
CA THR A 9 -5.49 -1.02 -12.46
C THR A 9 -4.07 -0.52 -12.70
N LEU A 10 -3.12 -1.45 -12.77
CA LEU A 10 -1.70 -1.13 -12.99
C LEU A 10 -1.50 -0.23 -14.22
N LEU A 11 -2.12 -0.57 -15.36
CA LEU A 11 -1.92 0.15 -16.62
C LEU A 11 -2.49 1.58 -16.60
N GLY A 12 -3.56 1.80 -15.85
CA GLY A 12 -4.21 3.11 -15.73
C GLY A 12 -3.51 4.08 -14.79
N GLN A 13 -2.62 3.59 -13.93
CA GLN A 13 -1.90 4.39 -12.95
C GLN A 13 -0.78 5.23 -13.58
N VAL A 14 -0.55 6.40 -13.00
CA VAL A 14 0.60 7.25 -13.32
C VAL A 14 1.87 6.54 -12.84
N PHE A 15 2.88 6.50 -13.70
CA PHE A 15 4.17 5.92 -13.36
C PHE A 15 4.85 6.78 -12.30
N VAL A 16 5.22 6.16 -11.17
CA VAL A 16 5.79 6.86 -9.98
C VAL A 16 7.06 7.65 -10.31
N LYS A 17 7.80 7.27 -11.35
CA LYS A 17 9.03 7.95 -11.79
C LYS A 17 8.84 8.75 -13.09
N ALA A 18 7.60 9.08 -13.47
CA ALA A 18 7.35 9.94 -14.62
C ALA A 18 7.97 11.32 -14.39
N GLU A 19 8.82 11.77 -15.30
CA GLU A 19 9.50 13.08 -15.20
C GLU A 19 8.51 14.25 -15.18
N ASP A 20 7.36 14.09 -15.85
CA ASP A 20 6.29 15.08 -15.95
C ASP A 20 5.12 14.83 -14.99
N GLY A 21 5.18 13.76 -14.20
CA GLY A 21 4.10 13.32 -13.31
C GLY A 21 2.79 12.95 -14.01
N LYS A 22 2.81 12.71 -15.33
CA LYS A 22 1.60 12.46 -16.13
C LYS A 22 1.64 11.15 -16.91
N GLN A 23 2.84 10.66 -17.25
CA GLN A 23 2.97 9.42 -18.00
C GLN A 23 2.38 8.23 -17.24
N THR A 24 1.45 7.49 -17.87
CA THR A 24 0.91 6.24 -17.31
C THR A 24 1.81 5.05 -17.60
N ILE A 25 1.66 3.97 -16.83
CA ILE A 25 2.40 2.72 -17.05
C ILE A 25 2.11 2.13 -18.45
N GLU A 26 0.87 2.23 -18.93
CA GLU A 26 0.51 1.82 -20.29
C GLU A 26 1.28 2.60 -21.37
N GLN A 27 1.38 3.93 -21.21
CA GLN A 27 2.11 4.78 -22.16
C GLN A 27 3.61 4.45 -22.16
N LEU A 28 4.19 4.22 -20.98
CA LEU A 28 5.58 3.81 -20.85
C LEU A 28 5.85 2.48 -21.55
N LEU A 29 5.01 1.46 -21.30
CA LEU A 29 5.16 0.13 -21.89
C LEU A 29 5.03 0.17 -23.42
N LYS A 30 4.06 0.92 -23.95
CA LYS A 30 3.91 1.13 -25.40
C LYS A 30 5.15 1.79 -26.01
N ALA A 31 5.68 2.84 -25.38
CA ALA A 31 6.88 3.53 -25.85
C ALA A 31 8.14 2.63 -25.84
N LYS A 32 8.14 1.56 -25.05
CA LYS A 32 9.24 0.59 -24.95
C LYS A 32 8.98 -0.73 -25.68
N GLY A 33 7.83 -0.88 -26.34
CA GLY A 33 7.45 -2.13 -27.01
C GLY A 33 7.34 -3.32 -26.05
N ALA A 34 6.94 -3.08 -24.81
CA ALA A 34 6.89 -4.07 -23.74
C ALA A 34 5.46 -4.29 -23.21
N SER A 35 5.25 -5.38 -22.48
CA SER A 35 3.98 -5.71 -21.82
C SER A 35 4.21 -6.36 -20.46
N VAL A 36 3.24 -6.24 -19.56
CA VAL A 36 3.23 -6.92 -18.26
C VAL A 36 2.32 -8.15 -18.35
N ALA A 37 2.86 -9.34 -18.07
CA ALA A 37 2.09 -10.58 -18.07
C ALA A 37 1.32 -10.81 -16.76
N GLY A 38 1.89 -10.38 -15.64
CA GLY A 38 1.28 -10.49 -14.31
C GLY A 38 2.19 -9.90 -13.24
N PHE A 39 1.62 -9.57 -12.09
CA PHE A 39 2.37 -9.15 -10.91
C PHE A 39 1.70 -9.68 -9.63
N THR A 40 2.49 -9.79 -8.57
CA THR A 40 2.00 -10.11 -7.23
C THR A 40 2.68 -9.14 -6.27
N LEU A 41 1.88 -8.51 -5.40
CA LEU A 41 2.37 -7.61 -4.36
C LEU A 41 2.16 -8.31 -3.01
N PHE A 42 3.22 -8.43 -2.22
CA PHE A 42 3.13 -8.91 -0.85
C PHE A 42 3.37 -7.72 0.08
N VAL A 43 2.45 -7.50 1.02
CA VAL A 43 2.60 -6.48 2.05
C VAL A 43 2.70 -7.14 3.42
N VAL A 44 3.71 -6.77 4.21
CA VAL A 44 3.87 -7.29 5.57
C VAL A 44 2.67 -6.89 6.41
N GLY A 45 1.99 -7.87 7.00
CA GLY A 45 0.78 -7.64 7.79
C GLY A 45 -0.52 -7.54 6.97
N GLU A 46 -0.48 -7.80 5.66
CA GLU A 46 -1.70 -7.88 4.86
C GLU A 46 -2.66 -8.93 5.43
N GLY A 47 -3.90 -8.53 5.71
CA GLY A 47 -4.91 -9.40 6.32
C GLY A 47 -4.72 -9.68 7.82
N ILE A 48 -3.70 -9.12 8.48
CA ILE A 48 -3.50 -9.26 9.93
C ILE A 48 -4.11 -8.05 10.64
N GLU A 49 -4.98 -8.29 11.63
CA GLU A 49 -5.52 -7.23 12.47
C GLU A 49 -4.38 -6.55 13.26
N LYS A 50 -4.19 -5.25 13.03
CA LYS A 50 -3.21 -4.46 13.76
C LYS A 50 -3.74 -4.22 15.17
N LYS A 51 -3.19 -4.96 16.15
CA LYS A 51 -3.45 -4.69 17.57
C LYS A 51 -2.99 -3.27 17.92
N THR A 52 -3.91 -2.48 18.46
CA THR A 52 -3.59 -1.19 19.09
C THR A 52 -3.35 -1.44 20.56
N THR A 53 -2.10 -1.29 21.01
CA THR A 53 -1.73 -1.39 22.42
C THR A 53 -1.60 0.01 23.02
N ASP A 54 -2.30 0.26 24.13
CA ASP A 54 -2.15 1.48 24.92
C ASP A 54 -1.09 1.25 25.99
N PHE A 55 0.10 1.79 25.74
CA PHE A 55 1.24 1.67 26.64
C PHE A 55 0.95 2.27 28.02
N ALA A 56 0.18 3.36 28.11
CA ALA A 56 -0.12 3.99 29.39
C ALA A 56 -1.03 3.09 30.24
N ALA A 57 -2.02 2.45 29.61
CA ALA A 57 -2.89 1.48 30.28
C ALA A 57 -2.11 0.23 30.75
N GLU A 58 -1.18 -0.27 29.93
CA GLU A 58 -0.33 -1.42 30.30
C GLU A 58 0.60 -1.09 31.48
N VAL A 59 1.21 0.10 31.49
CA VAL A 59 2.06 0.56 32.60
C VAL A 59 1.24 0.73 33.89
N ALA A 60 0.05 1.32 33.81
CA ALA A 60 -0.82 1.47 34.97
C ALA A 60 -1.26 0.11 35.56
N ALA A 61 -1.58 -0.86 34.70
CA ALA A 61 -1.93 -2.22 35.11
C ALA A 61 -0.76 -2.93 35.81
N GLN A 62 0.46 -2.80 35.30
CA GLN A 62 1.65 -3.38 35.94
C GLN A 62 1.95 -2.74 37.30
N ALA A 63 1.86 -1.41 37.41
CA ALA A 63 2.07 -0.70 38.68
C ALA A 63 1.02 -1.09 39.74
N ALA A 64 -0.25 -1.24 39.35
CA ALA A 64 -1.32 -1.68 40.24
C ALA A 64 -1.16 -3.15 40.67
N ALA A 65 -0.65 -4.03 39.80
CA ALA A 65 -0.38 -5.43 40.12
C ALA A 65 0.83 -5.61 41.05
N ALA A 66 1.87 -4.78 40.92
CA ALA A 66 3.06 -4.80 41.76
C ALA A 66 2.83 -4.20 43.17
N GLY A 67 1.76 -3.42 43.35
CA GLY A 67 1.36 -2.84 44.63
C GLY A 67 0.46 -3.75 45.49
N ARG A 68 0.21 -5.00 45.06
CA ARG A 68 -0.53 -6.03 45.80
C ARG A 68 0.38 -7.09 46.39
#